data_AF-A0A9D6LG60-F1
#
_entry.id   AF-A0A9D6LG60-F1
#
_cell.length_a   1.000
_cell.length_b   1.000
_cell.length_c   1.000
_cell.angle_alpha   90.00
_cell.angle_beta   90.00
_cell.angle_gamma   90.00
#
_symmetry.space_group_name_H-M   'P 1'
#
loop_
_entity.id
_entity.type
_entity.pdbx_description
1 polymer ?
#
loop_
_entity_poly.entity_id
_entity_poly.type
_entity_poly.pdbx_seq_one_letter_code
_entity_poly.pdbx_strand_id
1 'polypeptide(L)'
;KYSKEAGKEQYLIPYFIAAHPGTTDEDMLELALWLKKNGFRADQVQAFLPSPMATATAMYHSGKNPLRKVTAQSEGVYIPKGLKQRRLHKAFLRYHDANNWPMLRAALRRMGRMDLIGSGKHQLIPTYQPAGTGLIPEGQRFGKKFATQHTGLPRFAPKKTKPTRAAQRPHKTLHPGSPTGSGKRR
;
A
#
# COMPACT_ATOMS: atom_id res chain seq x y z
N LYS A 1 31.12 -1.95 -18.17
CA LYS A 1 32.41 -2.55 -18.62
C LYS A 1 33.01 -3.41 -17.50
N TYR A 2 33.50 -2.81 -16.41
CA TYR A 2 34.11 -3.53 -15.29
C TYR A 2 33.21 -4.54 -14.56
N SER A 3 31.91 -4.27 -14.39
CA SER A 3 30.99 -5.24 -13.75
C SER A 3 30.78 -6.49 -14.61
N LYS A 4 30.74 -6.34 -15.94
CA LYS A 4 30.61 -7.46 -16.89
C LYS A 4 31.87 -8.32 -16.90
N GLU A 5 33.05 -7.69 -16.82
CA GLU A 5 34.35 -8.36 -16.69
C GLU A 5 34.46 -9.14 -15.36
N ALA A 6 33.82 -8.66 -14.29
CA ALA A 6 33.75 -9.33 -12.99
C ALA A 6 32.61 -10.37 -12.87
N GLY A 7 31.90 -10.70 -13.96
CA GLY A 7 30.77 -11.64 -13.94
C GLY A 7 29.55 -11.15 -13.14
N LYS A 8 29.44 -9.84 -12.87
CA LYS A 8 28.33 -9.24 -12.13
C LYS A 8 27.33 -8.61 -13.08
N GLU A 9 26.08 -9.01 -12.96
CA GLU A 9 24.98 -8.39 -13.69
C GLU A 9 24.67 -7.00 -13.10
N GLN A 10 24.62 -5.98 -13.96
CA GLN A 10 24.22 -4.64 -13.58
C GLN A 10 22.71 -4.48 -13.77
N TYR A 11 22.05 -4.00 -12.73
CA TYR A 11 20.63 -3.72 -12.74
C TYR A 11 20.40 -2.25 -12.42
N LEU A 12 19.54 -1.58 -13.19
CA LEU A 12 19.01 -0.29 -12.77
C LEU A 12 17.93 -0.56 -11.72
N ILE A 13 18.16 -0.11 -10.49
CA ILE A 13 17.14 -0.13 -9.43
C ILE A 13 16.60 1.29 -9.31
N PRO A 14 15.45 1.61 -9.94
CA PRO A 14 14.94 2.96 -9.88
C PRO A 14 14.30 3.23 -8.52
N TYR A 15 14.67 4.36 -7.92
CA TYR A 15 14.07 4.88 -6.68
C TYR A 15 13.21 6.09 -7.04
N PHE A 16 11.93 6.05 -6.66
CA PHE A 16 11.00 7.14 -6.93
C PHE A 16 10.39 7.73 -5.66
N ILE A 17 10.14 9.04 -5.71
CA ILE A 17 9.43 9.78 -4.67
C ILE A 17 8.01 10.06 -5.14
N ALA A 18 7.03 9.51 -4.44
CA ALA A 18 5.61 9.80 -4.62
C ALA A 18 5.19 11.04 -3.82
N ALA A 19 4.08 11.68 -4.21
CA ALA A 19 3.50 12.80 -3.46
C ALA A 19 4.46 13.98 -3.23
N HIS A 20 5.26 14.28 -4.25
CA HIS A 20 6.10 15.47 -4.26
C HIS A 20 5.24 16.75 -4.35
N PRO A 21 5.65 17.87 -3.72
CA PRO A 21 5.00 19.17 -3.94
C PRO A 21 4.97 19.54 -5.42
N GLY A 22 3.83 20.06 -5.87
CA GLY A 22 3.56 20.37 -7.28
C GLY A 22 3.02 19.20 -8.09
N THR A 23 2.88 18.01 -7.51
CA THR A 23 2.40 16.82 -8.22
C THR A 23 0.91 16.57 -7.99
N THR A 24 0.17 16.44 -9.08
CA THR A 24 -1.25 16.07 -9.13
C THR A 24 -1.47 14.56 -9.30
N ASP A 25 -2.72 14.11 -9.26
CA ASP A 25 -3.05 12.70 -9.54
C ASP A 25 -2.77 12.37 -11.01
N GLU A 26 -3.00 13.32 -11.91
CA GLU A 26 -2.72 13.25 -13.35
C GLU A 26 -1.23 13.10 -13.63
N ASP A 27 -0.36 13.88 -12.98
CA ASP A 27 1.09 13.76 -13.15
C ASP A 27 1.61 12.37 -12.76
N MET A 28 1.07 11.80 -11.68
CA MET A 28 1.43 10.46 -11.20
C MET A 28 0.91 9.37 -12.15
N LEU A 29 -0.26 9.58 -12.75
CA LEU A 29 -0.77 8.69 -13.78
C LEU A 29 0.13 8.70 -15.02
N GLU A 30 0.49 9.87 -15.54
CA GLU A 30 1.35 10.00 -16.72
C GLU A 30 2.74 9.40 -16.47
N LEU A 31 3.31 9.61 -15.28
CA LEU A 31 4.55 8.96 -14.88
C LEU A 31 4.40 7.42 -14.84
N ALA A 32 3.30 6.89 -14.31
CA ALA A 32 3.05 5.45 -14.30
C ALA A 32 2.95 4.85 -15.72
N LEU A 33 2.30 5.57 -16.64
CA LEU A 33 2.22 5.18 -18.05
C LEU A 33 3.60 5.20 -18.71
N TRP A 34 4.40 6.23 -18.44
CA TRP A 34 5.77 6.32 -18.93
C TRP A 34 6.62 5.15 -18.41
N LEU A 35 6.53 4.82 -17.12
CA LEU A 35 7.24 3.68 -16.54
C LEU A 35 6.85 2.37 -17.21
N LYS A 36 5.54 2.13 -17.38
CA LYS A 36 5.03 0.94 -18.05
C LYS A 36 5.49 0.83 -19.50
N LYS A 37 5.43 1.93 -20.26
CA LYS A 37 5.87 1.99 -21.66
C LYS A 37 7.35 1.67 -21.82
N ASN A 38 8.18 2.09 -20.87
CA ASN A 38 9.63 1.87 -20.86
C ASN A 38 10.06 0.57 -20.14
N GLY A 39 9.11 -0.26 -19.69
CA GLY A 39 9.42 -1.53 -19.04
C GLY A 39 9.96 -1.40 -17.61
N PHE A 40 9.83 -0.24 -16.97
CA PHE A 40 10.23 -0.03 -15.58
C PHE A 40 9.13 -0.44 -14.61
N ARG A 41 9.55 -1.18 -13.57
CA ARG A 41 8.72 -1.55 -12.42
C ARG A 41 9.42 -1.09 -11.16
N ALA A 42 8.86 -0.07 -10.50
CA ALA A 42 9.45 0.50 -9.31
C ALA A 42 9.02 -0.28 -8.07
N ASP A 43 9.95 -1.02 -7.46
CA ASP A 43 9.67 -1.66 -6.16
C ASP A 43 9.97 -0.72 -4.98
N GLN A 44 10.94 0.19 -5.16
CA GLN A 44 11.30 1.20 -4.16
C GLN A 44 10.61 2.52 -4.46
N VAL A 45 9.49 2.74 -3.78
CA VAL A 45 8.77 4.00 -3.81
C VAL A 45 8.61 4.53 -2.40
N GLN A 46 9.03 5.76 -2.18
CA GLN A 46 8.86 6.46 -0.91
C GLN A 46 7.93 7.65 -1.09
N ALA A 47 7.01 7.86 -0.15
CA ALA A 47 6.25 9.10 -0.12
C ALA A 47 7.18 10.24 0.33
N PHE A 48 7.07 11.40 -0.32
CA PHE A 48 7.82 12.59 0.05
C PHE A 48 7.70 12.85 1.55
N LEU A 49 8.85 13.08 2.17
CA LEU A 49 9.00 13.48 3.56
C LEU A 49 9.84 14.76 3.53
N PRO A 50 9.33 15.90 4.04
CA PRO A 50 10.05 17.16 3.97
C PRO A 50 11.35 17.05 4.77
N SER A 51 12.49 17.17 4.08
CA SER A 51 13.81 17.26 4.70
C SER A 51 14.29 18.72 4.70
N PRO A 52 15.02 19.18 5.74
CA PRO A 52 15.65 20.49 5.73
C PRO A 52 16.50 20.73 4.47
N MET A 53 16.70 21.99 4.11
CA MET A 53 17.56 22.42 2.99
C MET A 53 17.15 21.93 1.58
N ALA A 54 15.95 21.36 1.42
CA ALA A 54 15.41 21.00 0.11
C ALA A 54 14.42 22.04 -0.41
N THR A 55 14.54 22.42 -1.69
CA THR A 55 13.60 23.30 -2.39
C THR A 55 12.17 22.77 -2.33
N ALA A 56 11.99 21.46 -2.46
CA ALA A 56 10.71 20.79 -2.31
C ALA A 56 10.11 21.00 -0.91
N THR A 57 10.93 21.01 0.14
CA THR A 57 10.46 21.30 1.51
C THR A 57 10.00 22.74 1.64
N ALA A 58 10.71 23.69 1.02
CA ALA A 58 10.24 25.07 0.94
C ALA A 58 8.89 25.16 0.21
N MET A 59 8.69 24.44 -0.90
CA MET A 59 7.39 24.32 -1.57
C MET A 59 6.33 23.70 -0.66
N TYR A 60 6.65 22.62 0.07
CA TYR A 60 5.72 21.90 0.96
C TYR A 60 5.17 22.78 2.09
N HIS A 61 6.00 23.67 2.64
CA HIS A 61 5.60 24.57 3.72
C HIS A 61 4.97 25.86 3.21
N SER A 62 5.54 26.48 2.16
CA SER A 62 5.04 27.77 1.64
C SER A 62 3.84 27.64 0.71
N GLY A 63 3.66 26.50 0.04
CA GLY A 63 2.70 26.35 -1.06
C GLY A 63 3.01 27.27 -2.24
N LYS A 64 4.27 27.70 -2.41
CA LYS A 64 4.76 28.57 -3.49
C LYS A 64 5.97 27.94 -4.17
N ASN A 65 6.26 28.38 -5.39
CA ASN A 65 7.45 27.98 -6.12
C ASN A 65 8.65 28.87 -5.72
N PRO A 66 9.62 28.36 -4.93
CA PRO A 66 10.75 29.15 -4.45
C PRO A 66 11.85 29.37 -5.50
N LEU A 67 11.74 28.77 -6.70
CA LEU A 67 12.70 28.98 -7.79
C LEU A 67 12.53 30.36 -8.45
N ARG A 68 11.47 31.09 -8.10
CA ARG A 68 11.19 32.45 -8.56
C ARG A 68 10.97 33.36 -7.36
N LYS A 69 11.05 34.67 -7.57
CA LYS A 69 10.72 35.67 -6.54
C LYS A 69 9.31 35.41 -6.01
N VAL A 70 9.20 35.13 -4.72
CA VAL A 70 7.92 34.90 -4.06
C VAL A 70 7.31 36.25 -3.66
N THR A 71 6.12 36.52 -4.17
CA THR A 71 5.29 37.70 -3.87
C THR A 71 3.89 37.23 -3.43
N ALA A 72 3.05 38.16 -2.99
CA ALA A 72 1.66 37.85 -2.63
C ALA A 72 0.87 37.27 -3.83
N GLN A 73 1.24 37.64 -5.06
CA GLN A 73 0.59 37.23 -6.30
C GLN A 73 1.22 35.98 -6.94
N SER A 74 2.27 35.39 -6.34
CA SER A 74 2.91 34.19 -6.91
C SER A 74 1.93 33.02 -7.02
N GLU A 75 2.13 32.18 -8.04
CA GLU A 75 1.35 30.96 -8.25
C GLU A 75 1.39 30.03 -7.04
N GLY A 76 0.26 29.37 -6.79
CA GLY A 76 0.16 28.34 -5.76
C GLY A 76 0.73 27.01 -6.26
N VAL A 77 1.48 26.34 -5.39
CA VAL A 77 1.94 24.97 -5.60
C VAL A 77 1.01 24.03 -4.86
N TYR A 78 0.43 23.07 -5.58
CA TYR A 78 -0.38 22.02 -4.98
C TYR A 78 0.46 21.10 -4.09
N ILE A 79 -0.03 20.72 -2.90
CA ILE A 79 0.73 19.85 -1.99
C ILE A 79 -0.13 18.63 -1.58
N PRO A 80 0.26 17.41 -1.98
CA PRO A 80 -0.46 16.20 -1.63
C PRO A 80 -0.20 15.75 -0.19
N LYS A 81 -0.80 16.45 0.79
CA LYS A 81 -0.63 16.15 2.24
C LYS A 81 -1.49 14.98 2.72
N GLY A 82 -2.63 14.74 2.07
CA GLY A 82 -3.62 13.75 2.51
C GLY A 82 -3.13 12.31 2.40
N LEU A 83 -3.32 11.51 3.44
CA LEU A 83 -2.86 10.10 3.46
C LEU A 83 -3.44 9.27 2.30
N LYS A 84 -4.72 9.48 1.95
CA LYS A 84 -5.37 8.79 0.83
C LYS A 84 -4.67 9.11 -0.50
N GLN A 85 -4.38 10.38 -0.74
CA GLN A 85 -3.71 10.81 -1.96
C GLN A 85 -2.25 10.35 -2.03
N ARG A 86 -1.50 10.45 -0.92
CA ARG A 86 -0.12 9.95 -0.85
C ARG A 86 -0.05 8.45 -1.16
N ARG A 87 -1.02 7.67 -0.66
CA ARG A 87 -1.17 6.25 -0.99
C ARG A 87 -1.52 6.02 -2.46
N LEU A 88 -2.38 6.85 -3.04
CA LEU A 88 -2.73 6.78 -4.45
C LEU A 88 -1.52 7.08 -5.35
N HIS A 89 -0.78 8.15 -5.09
CA HIS A 89 0.44 8.50 -5.84
C HIS A 89 1.46 7.37 -5.80
N LYS A 90 1.65 6.78 -4.61
CA LYS A 90 2.51 5.61 -4.46
C LYS A 90 1.99 4.38 -5.22
N ALA A 91 0.68 4.16 -5.21
CA ALA A 91 0.04 3.07 -5.95
C ALA A 91 0.26 3.20 -7.46
N PHE A 92 0.21 4.42 -8.01
CA PHE A 92 0.48 4.66 -9.44
C PHE A 92 1.89 4.20 -9.83
N LEU A 93 2.90 4.56 -9.05
CA LEU A 93 4.30 4.16 -9.30
C LEU A 93 4.52 2.65 -9.12
N ARG A 94 3.67 1.99 -8.31
CA ARG A 94 3.66 0.54 -8.10
C ARG A 94 2.48 -0.13 -8.81
N TYR A 95 2.19 0.26 -10.05
CA TYR A 95 1.04 -0.23 -10.82
C TYR A 95 1.02 -1.76 -11.00
N HIS A 96 2.18 -2.42 -10.95
CA HIS A 96 2.31 -3.88 -11.09
C HIS A 96 1.89 -4.65 -9.84
N ASP A 97 1.82 -4.01 -8.67
CA ASP A 97 1.41 -4.65 -7.43
C ASP A 97 -0.11 -4.82 -7.40
N ALA A 98 -0.57 -6.07 -7.48
CA ALA A 98 -1.99 -6.42 -7.52
C ALA A 98 -2.81 -5.86 -6.35
N ASN A 99 -2.19 -5.67 -5.19
CA ASN A 99 -2.87 -5.10 -4.03
C ASN A 99 -3.30 -3.64 -4.22
N ASN A 100 -2.66 -2.93 -5.16
CA ASN A 100 -2.98 -1.54 -5.47
C ASN A 100 -4.12 -1.42 -6.50
N TRP A 101 -4.42 -2.48 -7.26
CA TRP A 101 -5.39 -2.43 -8.37
C TRP A 101 -6.79 -1.97 -7.97
N PRO A 102 -7.38 -2.36 -6.83
CA PRO A 102 -8.69 -1.83 -6.44
C PRO A 102 -8.70 -0.30 -6.29
N MET A 103 -7.66 0.26 -5.65
CA MET A 103 -7.49 1.70 -5.48
C MET A 103 -7.28 2.41 -6.82
N LEU A 104 -6.44 1.83 -7.68
CA LEU A 104 -6.15 2.38 -9.01
C LEU A 104 -7.38 2.34 -9.91
N ARG A 105 -8.16 1.24 -9.93
CA ARG A 105 -9.43 1.18 -10.68
C ARG A 105 -10.41 2.26 -10.23
N ALA A 106 -10.54 2.48 -8.92
CA ALA A 106 -11.40 3.53 -8.38
C ALA A 106 -10.92 4.95 -8.77
N ALA A 107 -9.60 5.19 -8.74
CA ALA A 107 -9.03 6.46 -9.16
C ALA A 107 -9.19 6.72 -10.66
N LEU A 108 -8.85 5.73 -11.50
CA LEU A 108 -9.05 5.81 -12.95
C LEU A 108 -10.52 6.08 -13.31
N ARG A 109 -11.49 5.51 -12.55
CA ARG A 109 -12.93 5.75 -12.75
C ARG A 109 -13.27 7.21 -12.53
N ARG A 110 -12.79 7.76 -11.40
CA ARG A 110 -12.97 9.17 -11.05
C ARG A 110 -12.33 10.11 -12.07
N MET A 111 -11.18 9.73 -12.65
CA MET A 111 -10.44 10.51 -13.64
C MET A 111 -10.97 10.33 -15.08
N GLY A 112 -12.00 9.50 -15.31
CA GLY A 112 -12.52 9.21 -16.65
C GLY A 112 -11.60 8.36 -17.52
N ARG A 113 -10.57 7.72 -16.95
CA ARG A 113 -9.55 6.93 -17.67
C ARG A 113 -9.82 5.42 -17.67
N MET A 114 -11.04 5.04 -18.06
CA MET A 114 -11.45 3.63 -18.20
C MET A 114 -10.74 2.88 -19.30
N ASP A 115 -10.24 3.60 -20.30
CA ASP A 115 -9.34 3.09 -21.33
C ASP A 115 -8.12 2.37 -20.74
N LEU A 116 -7.65 2.79 -19.55
CA LEU A 116 -6.46 2.24 -18.90
C LEU A 116 -6.73 0.97 -18.08
N ILE A 117 -7.93 0.39 -18.12
CA ILE A 117 -8.27 -0.84 -17.38
C ILE A 117 -8.52 -2.00 -18.36
N GLY A 118 -7.65 -3.02 -18.31
CA GLY A 118 -7.82 -4.28 -19.03
C GLY A 118 -6.49 -5.00 -19.34
N SER A 119 -6.54 -5.97 -20.25
CA SER A 119 -5.43 -6.85 -20.60
C SER A 119 -4.48 -6.30 -21.68
N GLY A 120 -4.82 -5.18 -22.32
CA GLY A 120 -4.04 -4.57 -23.40
C GLY A 120 -2.71 -3.98 -22.93
N LYS A 121 -1.71 -3.95 -23.82
CA LYS A 121 -0.36 -3.42 -23.53
C LYS A 121 -0.37 -1.94 -23.11
N HIS A 122 -1.30 -1.15 -23.67
CA HIS A 122 -1.45 0.28 -23.40
C HIS A 122 -2.23 0.59 -22.11
N GLN A 123 -2.92 -0.41 -21.55
CA GLN A 123 -3.72 -0.24 -20.34
C GLN A 123 -2.79 -0.27 -19.13
N LEU A 124 -3.09 0.41 -18.02
CA LEU A 124 -2.18 0.47 -16.87
C LEU A 124 -2.30 -0.80 -15.99
N ILE A 125 -3.53 -1.21 -15.69
CA ILE A 125 -3.87 -2.31 -14.78
C ILE A 125 -4.92 -3.25 -15.39
N PRO A 126 -4.99 -4.53 -14.98
CA PRO A 126 -6.00 -5.44 -15.48
C PRO A 126 -7.38 -5.26 -14.83
N THR A 127 -8.39 -5.83 -15.50
CA THR A 127 -9.77 -5.90 -15.01
C THR A 127 -9.93 -6.86 -13.83
N TYR A 128 -9.19 -7.97 -13.82
CA TYR A 128 -9.30 -9.00 -12.78
C TYR A 128 -8.53 -8.65 -11.50
N GLN A 129 -8.77 -9.42 -10.43
CA GLN A 129 -8.02 -9.36 -9.17
C GLN A 129 -7.55 -10.78 -8.80
N PRO A 130 -6.25 -11.02 -8.59
CA PRO A 130 -5.75 -12.31 -8.12
C PRO A 130 -6.27 -12.63 -6.72
N ALA A 131 -6.56 -13.91 -6.45
CA ALA A 131 -6.99 -14.36 -5.13
C ALA A 131 -5.96 -13.96 -4.04
N GLY A 132 -6.46 -13.51 -2.89
CA GLY A 132 -5.62 -13.10 -1.75
C GLY A 132 -4.95 -11.73 -1.89
N THR A 133 -5.24 -10.96 -2.95
CA THR A 133 -4.72 -9.59 -3.13
C THR A 133 -5.81 -8.54 -3.07
N GLY A 134 -5.46 -7.29 -2.76
CA GLY A 134 -6.38 -6.15 -2.80
C GLY A 134 -7.20 -5.94 -1.52
N LEU A 135 -7.04 -6.82 -0.53
CA LEU A 135 -7.71 -6.72 0.78
C LEU A 135 -6.92 -5.87 1.79
N ILE A 136 -5.59 -5.82 1.67
CA ILE A 136 -4.71 -5.20 2.65
C ILE A 136 -4.04 -3.95 2.03
N PRO A 137 -4.32 -2.74 2.55
CA PRO A 137 -3.63 -1.55 2.11
C PRO A 137 -2.15 -1.61 2.49
N GLU A 138 -1.29 -1.01 1.65
CA GLU A 138 0.17 -1.12 1.77
C GLU A 138 0.72 -0.82 3.18
N GLY A 139 0.20 0.20 3.87
CA GLY A 139 0.64 0.59 5.21
C GLY A 139 0.25 -0.37 6.35
N GLN A 140 -0.58 -1.39 6.07
CA GLN A 140 -0.97 -2.43 7.03
C GLN A 140 -0.35 -3.80 6.69
N ARG A 141 0.50 -3.87 5.66
CA ARG A 141 1.21 -5.10 5.34
C ARG A 141 2.28 -5.35 6.39
N PHE A 142 2.01 -6.26 7.31
CA PHE A 142 3.06 -6.81 8.16
C PHE A 142 4.06 -7.53 7.24
N GLY A 143 5.30 -7.04 7.20
CA GLY A 143 6.37 -7.74 6.50
C GLY A 143 6.47 -9.17 7.04
N LYS A 144 6.68 -10.16 6.17
CA LYS A 144 7.20 -11.47 6.63
C LYS A 144 8.41 -11.17 7.50
N LYS A 145 8.43 -11.67 8.75
CA LYS A 145 9.58 -11.52 9.65
C LYS A 145 10.84 -11.96 8.87
N PHE A 146 11.70 -11.00 8.53
CA PHE A 146 12.92 -11.28 7.82
C PHE A 146 13.89 -11.90 8.82
N ALA A 147 13.91 -13.23 8.89
CA ALA A 147 14.90 -13.95 9.67
C ALA A 147 16.19 -14.01 8.84
N THR A 148 17.18 -13.19 9.17
CA THR A 148 18.52 -13.30 8.57
C THR A 148 19.12 -14.64 8.98
N GLN A 149 19.65 -15.40 8.01
CA GLN A 149 20.24 -16.72 8.29
C GLN A 149 21.57 -16.65 9.08
N HIS A 150 22.09 -15.44 9.35
CA HIS A 150 23.44 -15.22 9.89
C HIS A 150 23.50 -14.61 11.29
N THR A 151 22.37 -14.42 11.96
CA THR A 151 22.41 -14.18 13.42
C THR A 151 22.26 -15.55 14.07
N GLY A 152 23.32 -16.04 14.73
CA GLY A 152 23.37 -17.34 15.43
C GLY A 152 22.40 -17.47 16.62
N LEU A 153 21.25 -16.80 16.56
CA LEU A 153 20.15 -16.90 17.51
C LEU A 153 19.29 -18.10 17.09
N PRO A 154 18.96 -19.02 18.02
CA PRO A 154 18.16 -20.18 17.70
C PRO A 154 16.80 -19.76 17.16
N ARG A 155 16.39 -20.38 16.03
CA ARG A 155 15.00 -20.28 15.54
C ARG A 155 14.11 -20.75 16.68
N PHE A 156 13.19 -19.89 17.11
CA PHE A 156 12.20 -20.15 18.16
C PHE A 156 11.79 -21.62 18.20
N ALA A 157 12.10 -22.30 19.31
CA ALA A 157 11.66 -23.67 19.55
C ALA A 157 10.14 -23.77 19.40
N PRO A 158 9.60 -24.84 18.78
CA PRO A 158 8.16 -25.01 18.67
C PRO A 158 7.57 -25.05 20.07
N LYS A 159 6.64 -24.14 20.35
CA LYS A 159 5.87 -24.11 21.60
C LYS A 159 5.10 -25.44 21.68
N LYS A 160 5.50 -26.34 22.57
CA LYS A 160 4.75 -27.56 22.88
C LYS A 160 3.32 -27.16 23.26
N THR A 161 2.34 -27.51 22.42
CA THR A 161 0.93 -27.41 22.75
C THR A 161 0.64 -28.36 23.91
N LYS A 162 0.32 -27.82 25.09
CA LYS A 162 -0.20 -28.63 26.20
C LYS A 162 -1.57 -29.17 25.77
N PRO A 163 -1.85 -30.49 25.91
CA PRO A 163 -3.17 -31.02 25.61
C PRO A 163 -4.20 -30.41 26.56
N THR A 164 -5.21 -29.75 26.00
CA THR A 164 -6.38 -29.27 26.72
C THR A 164 -7.16 -30.47 27.20
N ARG A 165 -7.18 -30.69 28.52
CA ARG A 165 -8.01 -31.71 29.17
C ARG A 165 -9.48 -31.31 28.97
N ALA A 166 -10.20 -32.06 28.14
CA ALA A 166 -11.62 -31.88 27.91
C ALA A 166 -12.38 -32.02 29.24
N ALA A 167 -12.97 -30.93 29.71
CA ALA A 167 -13.89 -30.97 30.84
C ALA A 167 -15.21 -31.59 30.35
N GLN A 168 -15.37 -32.90 30.59
CA GLN A 168 -16.64 -33.60 30.43
C GLN A 168 -17.66 -32.97 31.40
N ARG A 169 -18.66 -32.29 30.86
CA ARG A 169 -19.86 -31.89 31.61
C ARG A 169 -20.83 -33.09 31.62
N PRO A 170 -21.27 -33.59 32.78
CA PRO A 170 -22.25 -34.65 32.82
C PRO A 170 -23.62 -34.14 32.34
N HIS A 171 -24.23 -34.89 31.43
CA HIS A 171 -25.57 -34.65 30.89
C HIS A 171 -26.60 -34.95 32.00
N LYS A 172 -27.29 -33.93 32.51
CA LYS A 172 -28.36 -34.11 33.50
C LYS A 172 -29.64 -34.49 32.76
N THR A 173 -30.07 -35.73 32.89
CA THR A 173 -31.39 -36.20 32.45
C THR A 173 -32.47 -35.65 33.37
N LEU A 174 -33.50 -35.02 32.81
CA LEU A 174 -34.70 -34.61 33.55
C LEU A 174 -35.92 -35.33 32.93
N HIS A 175 -36.60 -36.12 33.76
CA HIS A 175 -37.85 -36.82 33.46
C HIS A 175 -39.04 -35.85 33.36
N PRO A 176 -40.12 -36.21 32.63
CA PRO A 176 -41.34 -35.40 32.57
C PRO A 176 -42.30 -35.77 33.72
N GLY A 177 -42.79 -34.76 34.44
CA GLY A 177 -43.81 -34.93 35.49
C GLY A 177 -44.35 -33.57 35.97
N SER A 178 -45.60 -33.29 35.59
CA SER A 178 -46.48 -32.15 35.94
C SER A 178 -46.80 -32.04 37.45
N PRO A 179 -47.69 -31.13 37.94
CA PRO A 179 -48.00 -29.72 37.64
C PRO A 179 -47.96 -28.84 38.94
N THR A 180 -48.58 -27.65 38.92
CA THR A 180 -48.80 -26.65 40.01
C THR A 180 -47.72 -25.56 40.12
N GLY A 181 -47.98 -24.26 40.31
CA GLY A 181 -49.22 -23.53 40.46
C GLY A 181 -48.95 -22.01 40.38
N SER A 182 -50.03 -21.27 40.23
CA SER A 182 -50.23 -19.82 40.23
C SER A 182 -49.24 -18.92 41.00
N GLY A 183 -48.91 -17.76 40.45
CA GLY A 183 -48.29 -16.66 41.20
C GLY A 183 -48.20 -15.34 40.42
N LYS A 184 -49.19 -14.47 40.64
CA LYS A 184 -49.35 -13.09 40.15
C LYS A 184 -48.28 -12.11 40.69
N ARG A 185 -48.11 -11.00 39.94
CA ARG A 185 -47.76 -9.62 40.38
C ARG A 185 -46.32 -9.42 40.85
N ARG A 186 -45.61 -8.34 40.50
CA ARG A 186 -45.95 -6.96 40.08
C ARG A 186 -44.92 -6.49 39.05
#